data_AF-A0A519RIP5-F1
#
_entry.id   AF-A0A519RIP5-F1
#
_cell.length_a   1.000
_cell.length_b   1.000
_cell.length_c   1.000
_cell.angle_alpha   90.00
_cell.angle_beta   90.00
_cell.angle_gamma   90.00
#
_symmetry.space_group_name_H-M   'P 1'
#
loop_
_entity.id
_entity.type
_entity.pdbx_description
1 polymer ?
#
loop_
_entity_poly.entity_id
_entity_poly.type
_entity_poly.pdbx_seq_one_letter_code
_entity_poly.pdbx_strand_id
1 'polypeptide(L)' 'MGSIEAGKQADIVLINMDDWRHSLGKHPLRTFLVTGGSKDVDTVIVAGEVLVQEGLSTQFN' A
#
# COMPACT_ATOMS: atom_id res chain seq x y z
N MET A 1 7.94 12.71 -6.93
CA MET A 1 7.71 11.28 -6.59
C MET A 1 8.56 10.90 -5.39
N GLY A 2 8.16 9.88 -4.62
CA GLY A 2 8.96 9.33 -3.52
C GLY A 2 8.72 9.94 -2.14
N SER A 3 7.82 10.91 -2.00
CA SER A 3 7.34 11.39 -0.70
C SER A 3 5.94 11.99 -0.82
N ILE A 4 5.21 12.03 0.30
CA ILE A 4 3.85 12.59 0.39
C ILE A 4 3.97 14.04 0.86
N GLU A 5 3.97 14.97 -0.10
CA GLU A 5 4.05 16.41 0.14
C GLU A 5 3.10 17.14 -0.82
N ALA A 6 2.54 18.27 -0.37
CA ALA A 6 1.63 19.07 -1.19
C ALA A 6 2.29 19.50 -2.52
N GLY A 7 1.53 19.43 -3.61
CA GLY A 7 2.01 19.77 -4.95
C GLY A 7 2.78 18.64 -5.66
N LYS A 8 3.03 17.50 -5.00
CA LYS A 8 3.58 16.30 -5.66
C LYS A 8 2.48 15.44 -6.27
N GLN A 9 2.85 14.67 -7.29
CA GLN A 9 2.00 13.65 -7.91
C GLN A 9 1.52 12.64 -6.85
N ALA A 10 0.25 12.25 -6.95
CA ALA A 10 -0.38 11.28 -6.05
C ALA A 10 0.01 9.85 -6.43
N ASP A 11 1.25 9.47 -6.10
CA ASP A 11 1.76 8.11 -6.22
C ASP A 11 1.81 7.48 -4.82
N ILE A 12 0.81 6.66 -4.52
CA ILE A 12 0.55 6.14 -3.16
C ILE A 12 0.33 4.63 -3.24
N VAL A 13 0.89 3.92 -2.26
CA VAL A 13 0.64 2.49 -2.05
C VAL A 13 0.01 2.30 -0.69
N LEU A 14 -1.12 1.59 -0.63
CA LEU A 14 -1.78 1.19 0.60
C LEU A 14 -1.48 -0.30 0.87
N ILE A 15 -1.16 -0.61 2.11
CA ILE A 15 -0.85 -1.97 2.57
C ILE A 15 -2.02 -2.47 3.43
N ASN A 16 -2.46 -3.70 3.20
CA ASN A 16 -3.47 -4.32 4.06
C ASN A 16 -2.87 -4.61 5.45
N MET A 17 -3.51 -4.07 6.49
CA MET A 17 -3.06 -4.20 7.88
C MET A 17 -3.96 -5.10 8.75
N ASP A 18 -4.98 -5.72 8.19
CA ASP A 18 -5.94 -6.56 8.94
C ASP A 18 -5.39 -7.95 9.30
N ASP A 19 -4.19 -8.28 8.82
CA ASP A 19 -3.48 -9.50 9.14
C ASP A 19 -2.95 -9.50 10.59
N TRP A 20 -2.98 -10.68 11.22
CA TRP A 20 -2.50 -10.91 12.59
C TRP A 20 -1.08 -10.40 12.85
N ARG A 21 -0.21 -10.32 11.83
CA ARG A 21 1.14 -9.74 11.91
C ARG A 21 1.14 -8.32 12.50
N HIS A 22 0.08 -7.54 12.25
CA HIS A 22 -0.04 -6.15 12.69
C HIS A 22 -0.79 -5.97 14.02
N SER A 23 -1.39 -7.03 14.56
CA SER A 23 -2.33 -6.95 15.70
C SER A 23 -1.72 -6.51 17.05
N LEU A 24 -0.43 -6.74 17.27
CA LEU A 24 0.22 -6.51 18.58
C LEU A 24 1.27 -5.38 18.57
N GLY A 25 1.69 -4.92 17.38
CA GLY A 25 2.80 -3.99 17.22
C GLY A 25 2.34 -2.54 16.99
N LYS A 26 3.06 -1.57 17.55
CA LYS A 26 2.83 -0.13 17.30
C LYS A 26 3.64 0.44 16.12
N HIS A 27 4.43 -0.39 15.44
CA HIS A 27 5.32 0.02 14.36
C HIS A 27 4.98 -0.73 13.06
N PRO A 28 3.87 -0.40 12.39
CA PRO A 28 3.36 -1.19 11.27
C PRO A 28 4.33 -1.27 10.10
N LEU A 29 5.06 -0.20 9.80
CA LEU A 29 6.10 -0.22 8.77
C LEU A 29 7.24 -1.18 9.12
N ARG A 30 7.65 -1.24 10.40
CA ARG A 30 8.68 -2.21 10.84
C ARG A 30 8.18 -3.63 10.67
N THR A 31 6.94 -3.91 11.06
CA THR A 31 6.31 -5.23 10.86
C THR A 31 6.29 -5.62 9.38
N PHE A 32 5.86 -4.70 8.50
CA PHE A 32 5.85 -4.91 7.06
C PHE A 32 7.25 -5.19 6.50
N LEU A 33 8.26 -4.42 6.89
CA LEU A 33 9.65 -4.63 6.42
C LEU A 33 10.22 -5.99 6.81
N VAL A 34 9.82 -6.54 7.96
CA VAL A 34 10.36 -7.81 8.49
C VAL A 34 9.56 -9.03 8.01
N THR A 35 8.24 -8.88 7.83
CA THR A 35 7.32 -10.03 7.64
C THR A 35 6.37 -9.88 6.45
N GLY A 36 6.38 -8.75 5.78
CA GLY A 36 5.51 -8.44 4.64
C GLY A 36 6.16 -8.72 3.29
N GLY A 37 5.39 -8.51 2.24
CA GLY A 37 5.86 -8.55 0.86
C GLY A 37 4.86 -7.95 -0.12
N SER A 38 5.16 -8.03 -1.42
CA SER A 38 4.37 -7.37 -2.47
C SER A 38 2.90 -7.82 -2.51
N LYS A 39 2.60 -9.05 -2.07
CA LYS A 39 1.22 -9.56 -1.98
C LYS A 39 0.35 -8.86 -0.95
N ASP A 40 0.96 -8.12 -0.02
CA ASP A 40 0.24 -7.39 1.03
C ASP A 40 -0.16 -5.97 0.57
N VAL A 41 0.23 -5.57 -0.65
CA VAL A 41 -0.27 -4.35 -1.30
C VAL A 41 -1.74 -4.53 -1.63
N ASP A 42 -2.56 -3.64 -1.10
CA ASP A 42 -4.00 -3.65 -1.33
C ASP A 42 -4.40 -2.73 -2.48
N THR A 43 -3.92 -1.49 -2.44
CA THR A 43 -4.31 -0.44 -3.38
C THR A 43 -3.08 0.31 -3.86
N VAL A 44 -3.05 0.58 -5.17
CA VAL A 44 -1.99 1.38 -5.82
C VAL A 44 -2.64 2.52 -6.58
N ILE A 45 -2.23 3.74 -6.25
CA ILE A 45 -2.65 4.97 -6.91
C ILE A 45 -1.43 5.54 -7.63
N VAL A 46 -1.55 5.81 -8.93
CA VAL A 46 -0.50 6.44 -9.75
C VAL A 46 -1.09 7.63 -10.47
N ALA A 47 -0.47 8.80 -10.31
CA ALA A 47 -0.99 10.05 -10.86
C ALA A 47 -2.44 10.37 -10.48
N GLY A 48 -2.91 9.86 -9.33
CA GLY A 48 -4.30 10.00 -8.88
C GLY A 48 -5.26 8.92 -9.39
N GLU A 49 -4.83 8.02 -10.28
CA GLU A 49 -5.63 6.93 -10.81
C GLU A 49 -5.42 5.64 -10.00
N VAL A 50 -6.51 4.95 -9.65
CA VAL A 50 -6.46 3.66 -8.94
C VAL A 50 -6.17 2.54 -9.93
N LEU A 51 -4.98 1.95 -9.85
CA LEU A 51 -4.51 0.88 -10.76
C LEU A 51 -4.64 -0.52 -10.15
N VAL A 52 -4.63 -0.60 -8.82
CA VAL A 52 -4.88 -1.82 -8.05
C VAL A 52 -5.87 -1.49 -6.95
N GLN A 53 -6.85 -2.35 -6.74
CA GLN A 53 -7.83 -2.27 -5.66
C GLN A 53 -8.10 -3.69 -5.13
N GLU A 54 -8.10 -3.86 -3.81
CA GLU A 54 -8.28 -5.17 -3.16
C GLU A 54 -7.27 -6.22 -3.67
N GLY A 55 -6.04 -5.78 -3.98
CA GLY A 55 -4.97 -6.63 -4.52
C GLY A 55 -5.14 -7.04 -5.99
N LEU A 56 -6.18 -6.56 -6.68
CA LEU A 56 -6.48 -6.88 -8.08
C LEU A 56 -6.27 -5.67 -8.98
N SER A 57 -5.80 -5.90 -10.21
CA SER A 57 -5.66 -4.83 -11.19
C SER A 57 -7.03 -4.32 -11.63
N THR A 58 -7.20 -3.01 -11.69
CA THR A 58 -8.42 -2.37 -12.22
C THR A 58 -8.44 -2.30 -13.76
N GLN A 59 -7.32 -2.63 -14.40
CA GLN A 59 -7.15 -2.49 -15.86
C GLN A 59 -7.37 -3.80 -16.63
N PHE A 60 -7.27 -4.94 -15.96
CA PHE A 60 -7.37 -6.27 -16.57
C PHE A 60 -8.35 -7.13 -15.76
N ASN A 61 -9.65 -6.85 -15.91
CA ASN A 61 -10.74 -7.72 -15.46
C ASN A 61 -11.27 -8.57 -16.61
#